data_AF-A0A8J7HC62-F1
#
_entry.id   AF-A0A8J7HC62-F1
#
_cell.length_a   1.000
_cell.length_b   1.000
_cell.length_c   1.000
_cell.angle_alpha   90.00
_cell.angle_beta   90.00
_cell.angle_gamma   90.00
#
_symmetry.space_group_name_H-M   'P 1'
#
loop_
_entity.id
_entity.type
_entity.pdbx_description
1 polymer ?
#
loop_
_entity_poly.entity_id
_entity_poly.type
_entity_poly.pdbx_seq_one_letter_code
_entity_poly.pdbx_strand_id
1 'polypeptide(L)'
;MGIAIGSDAQYFATTAGMTKDKVNVKELQEKLKNKPASDEELMEVCKSFESYMLEQVFKEMDKTIPKEEDKNPYLEQFGDMLYQEYAKNATLNEGIGIAKVLYEAMKRNA
;
A
#
# COMPACT_ATOMS: atom_id res chain seq x y z
N MET A 1 0.11 -30.10 3.84
CA MET A 1 1.37 -29.31 3.91
C MET A 1 0.98 -27.84 3.84
N GLY A 2 1.17 -27.11 4.93
CA GLY A 2 0.72 -25.71 5.06
C GLY A 2 1.63 -24.76 4.28
N ILE A 3 1.02 -23.83 3.55
CA ILE A 3 1.71 -22.76 2.85
C ILE A 3 2.26 -21.81 3.93
N ALA A 4 3.53 -21.99 4.28
CA ALA A 4 4.27 -21.02 5.08
C ALA A 4 4.57 -19.83 4.16
N ILE A 5 3.71 -18.82 4.24
CA ILE A 5 3.95 -17.50 3.66
C ILE A 5 5.22 -17.01 4.32
N GLY A 6 6.31 -17.00 3.54
CA GLY A 6 7.67 -16.87 4.02
C GLY A 6 7.85 -15.67 4.94
N SER A 7 8.75 -15.87 5.91
CA SER A 7 9.25 -14.96 6.94
C SER A 7 9.39 -13.49 6.54
N ASP A 8 9.55 -13.19 5.26
CA ASP A 8 9.99 -11.90 4.75
C ASP A 8 8.85 -10.88 4.73
N ALA A 9 7.63 -11.31 4.42
CA ALA A 9 6.43 -10.47 4.53
C ALA A 9 6.09 -10.20 6.01
N GLN A 10 6.34 -11.17 6.88
CA GLN A 10 6.16 -11.05 8.33
C GLN A 10 7.18 -10.09 8.95
N TYR A 11 8.43 -10.16 8.48
CA TYR A 11 9.52 -9.31 8.93
C TYR A 11 9.25 -7.84 8.56
N PHE A 12 8.80 -7.59 7.33
CA PHE A 12 8.49 -6.23 6.85
C PHE A 12 7.32 -5.58 7.63
N ALA A 13 6.27 -6.35 7.94
CA ALA A 13 5.15 -5.87 8.75
C ALA A 13 5.56 -5.54 10.19
N THR A 14 6.51 -6.30 10.75
CA THR A 14 6.99 -6.12 12.13
C THR A 14 7.93 -4.91 12.24
N THR A 15 8.81 -4.70 11.25
CA THR A 15 9.73 -3.54 11.22
C THR A 15 9.01 -2.22 10.94
N ALA A 16 7.87 -2.24 10.27
CA ALA A 16 7.06 -1.06 9.97
C ALA A 16 6.02 -0.71 11.05
N GLY A 17 6.03 -1.39 12.21
CA GLY A 17 5.07 -1.12 13.29
C GLY A 17 3.60 -1.47 12.97
N MET A 18 3.35 -2.18 11.87
CA MET A 18 2.02 -2.64 11.47
C MET A 18 1.66 -3.91 12.23
N THR A 19 1.30 -3.76 13.51
CA THR A 19 0.70 -4.82 14.31
C THR A 19 -0.57 -5.28 13.62
N LYS A 20 -0.61 -6.56 13.21
CA LYS A 20 -1.69 -7.56 12.97
C LYS A 20 -3.19 -7.19 12.94
N ASP A 21 -3.60 -5.95 13.16
CA ASP A 21 -4.97 -5.49 13.09
C ASP A 21 -5.29 -5.01 11.67
N LYS A 22 -5.86 -5.94 10.90
CA LYS A 22 -6.78 -5.66 9.79
C LYS A 22 -6.23 -4.86 8.61
N VAL A 23 -4.94 -4.97 8.28
CA VAL A 23 -4.59 -4.84 6.85
C VAL A 23 -5.22 -6.03 6.14
N ASN A 24 -5.77 -5.74 4.98
CA ASN A 24 -6.66 -6.55 4.14
C ASN A 24 -6.01 -7.82 3.55
N VAL A 25 -5.06 -8.43 4.28
CA VAL A 25 -4.28 -9.60 3.90
C VAL A 25 -5.18 -10.82 3.65
N LYS A 26 -6.28 -10.96 4.41
CA LYS A 26 -7.27 -12.03 4.17
C LYS A 26 -8.03 -11.83 2.87
N GLU A 27 -8.46 -10.61 2.55
CA GLU A 27 -9.20 -10.32 1.32
C GLU A 27 -8.26 -10.38 0.10
N LEU A 28 -7.01 -9.95 0.25
CA LEU A 28 -5.92 -10.20 -0.71
C LEU A 28 -5.74 -11.70 -0.96
N GLN A 29 -5.63 -12.51 0.11
CA GLN A 29 -5.50 -13.97 0.00
C GLN A 29 -6.72 -14.64 -0.63
N GLU A 30 -7.93 -14.18 -0.32
CA GLU A 30 -9.17 -14.73 -0.88
C GLU A 30 -9.33 -14.37 -2.36
N LYS A 31 -8.96 -13.15 -2.77
CA LYS A 31 -8.88 -12.75 -4.19
C LYS A 31 -7.83 -13.56 -4.96
N LEU A 32 -6.70 -13.87 -4.33
CA LEU A 32 -5.63 -14.67 -4.93
C LEU A 32 -5.93 -16.17 -5.00
N LYS A 33 -6.78 -16.71 -4.12
CA LYS A 33 -7.09 -18.15 -4.07
C LYS A 33 -8.19 -18.62 -5.02
N ASN A 34 -9.08 -17.74 -5.49
CA ASN A 34 -10.35 -18.17 -6.08
C ASN A 34 -10.47 -18.05 -7.60
N LYS A 35 -9.40 -17.70 -8.32
CA LYS A 35 -9.26 -17.80 -9.78
C LYS A 35 -7.83 -17.36 -10.14
N PRO A 36 -7.27 -17.77 -11.30
CA PRO A 36 -6.22 -16.96 -11.89
C PRO A 36 -6.86 -15.60 -12.22
N ALA A 37 -6.71 -14.62 -11.32
CA ALA A 37 -6.93 -13.23 -11.67
C ALA A 37 -6.05 -12.95 -12.88
N SER A 38 -6.56 -12.18 -13.85
CA SER A 38 -5.74 -11.86 -15.01
C SER A 38 -4.46 -11.13 -14.55
N ASP A 39 -3.39 -11.24 -15.34
CA ASP A 39 -2.15 -10.51 -15.05
C ASP A 39 -2.40 -8.99 -14.90
N GLU A 40 -3.42 -8.45 -15.61
CA GLU A 40 -3.88 -7.07 -15.47
C GLU A 40 -4.59 -6.81 -14.14
N GLU A 41 -5.54 -7.64 -13.73
CA GLU A 41 -6.25 -7.47 -12.46
C GLU A 41 -5.29 -7.54 -11.27
N LEU A 42 -4.32 -8.46 -11.31
CA LEU A 42 -3.32 -8.60 -10.27
C LEU A 42 -2.42 -7.36 -10.18
N MET A 43 -2.01 -6.82 -11.34
CA MET A 43 -1.22 -5.60 -11.42
C MET A 43 -2.00 -4.37 -10.93
N GLU A 44 -3.28 -4.25 -11.30
CA GLU A 44 -4.14 -3.17 -10.82
C GLU A 44 -4.30 -3.19 -9.30
N VAL A 45 -4.49 -4.38 -8.72
CA VAL A 45 -4.52 -4.55 -7.26
C VAL A 45 -3.19 -4.11 -6.64
N CYS A 46 -2.05 -4.47 -7.23
CA CYS A 46 -0.74 -4.02 -6.75
C CYS A 46 -0.58 -2.50 -6.81
N LYS A 47 -1.02 -1.85 -7.89
CA LYS A 47 -0.98 -0.40 -8.06
C LYS A 47 -1.88 0.32 -7.05
N SER A 48 -3.06 -0.24 -6.79
CA SER A 48 -3.96 0.28 -5.75
C SER A 48 -3.34 0.21 -4.35
N PHE A 49 -2.59 -0.87 -4.07
CA PHE A 49 -1.87 -1.02 -2.82
C PHE A 49 -0.70 -0.04 -2.71
N GLU A 50 0.09 0.15 -3.77
CA GLU A 50 1.17 1.14 -3.81
C GLU A 50 0.64 2.56 -3.59
N SER A 51 -0.52 2.89 -4.18
CA SER A 51 -1.20 4.18 -3.96
C SER A 51 -1.57 4.36 -2.49
N TYR A 52 -2.22 3.36 -1.90
CA TYR A 52 -2.60 3.41 -0.50
C TYR A 52 -1.38 3.54 0.43
N MET A 53 -0.30 2.80 0.15
CA MET A 53 0.92 2.89 0.92
C MET A 53 1.54 4.29 0.84
N LEU A 54 1.62 4.87 -0.35
CA LEU A 54 2.14 6.22 -0.55
C LEU A 54 1.28 7.29 0.12
N GLU A 55 -0.05 7.14 0.09
CA GLU A 55 -0.97 8.03 0.83
C GLU A 55 -0.59 8.05 2.32
N GLN A 56 -0.37 6.87 2.92
CA GLN A 56 0.02 6.79 4.33
C GLN A 56 1.41 7.36 4.59
N VAL A 57 2.37 7.15 3.69
CA VAL A 57 3.69 7.80 3.77
C VAL A 57 3.57 9.31 3.77
N PHE A 58 2.73 9.89 2.91
CA PHE A 58 2.51 11.34 2.88
C PHE A 58 1.82 11.85 4.15
N LYS A 59 0.85 11.12 4.68
CA LYS A 59 0.19 11.47 5.95
C LYS A 59 1.14 11.41 7.15
N GLU A 60 2.01 10.41 7.22
CA GLU A 60 3.04 10.34 8.27
C GLU A 60 4.09 11.44 8.08
N MET A 61 4.48 11.75 6.84
CA MET A 61 5.40 12.83 6.54
C MET A 61 4.85 14.20 6.99
N ASP A 62 3.56 14.47 6.80
CA ASP A 62 2.90 15.68 7.33
C ASP A 62 3.03 15.81 8.86
N LYS A 63 3.00 14.69 9.59
CA LYS A 63 3.17 14.70 11.05
C LYS A 63 4.60 15.04 11.48
N THR A 64 5.59 14.86 10.60
CA THR A 64 6.98 15.22 10.89
C THR A 64 7.28 16.70 10.67
N ILE A 65 6.42 17.40 9.93
CA ILE A 65 6.57 18.84 9.70
C ILE A 65 6.16 19.58 10.99
N PRO A 66 7.03 20.44 11.55
CA PRO A 66 6.68 21.26 12.71
C PRO A 66 5.43 22.09 12.40
N LYS A 67 4.38 21.87 13.19
CA LYS A 67 3.13 22.61 13.07
C LYS A 67 3.27 23.91 13.85
N GLU A 68 3.45 25.02 13.15
CA GLU A 68 3.24 26.35 13.74
C GLU A 68 1.75 26.45 14.17
N GLU A 69 1.45 27.30 15.16
CA GLU A 69 0.13 27.39 15.79
C GLU A 69 -1.03 27.63 14.79
N ASP A 70 -0.71 28.16 13.60
CA ASP A 70 -1.63 28.33 12.47
C ASP A 70 -1.53 27.19 11.45
N LYS A 71 -2.08 26.02 11.78
CA LYS A 71 -2.38 25.04 10.74
C LYS A 71 -3.36 25.65 9.75
N ASN A 72 -3.01 25.60 8.46
CA ASN A 72 -3.89 26.05 7.39
C ASN A 72 -5.22 25.26 7.42
N PRO A 73 -6.38 25.91 7.69
CA PRO A 73 -7.68 25.22 7.80
C PRO A 73 -8.08 24.49 6.51
N TYR A 74 -7.60 24.95 5.36
CA TYR A 74 -7.82 24.27 4.09
C TYR A 74 -7.04 22.96 4.01
N LEU A 75 -5.85 22.88 4.59
CA LEU A 75 -5.07 21.65 4.63
C LEU A 75 -5.70 20.62 5.58
N GLU A 76 -6.35 21.05 6.66
CA GLU A 76 -7.08 20.13 7.54
C GLU A 76 -8.34 19.56 6.89
N GLN A 77 -9.07 20.34 6.09
CA GLN A 77 -10.28 19.86 5.40
C GLN A 77 -9.98 19.09 4.11
N PHE A 78 -8.96 19.50 3.35
CA PHE A 78 -8.70 18.98 2.00
C PHE A 78 -7.37 18.20 1.89
N GLY A 79 -6.57 18.15 2.95
CA GLY A 79 -5.26 17.48 2.95
C GLY A 79 -5.35 16.00 2.65
N ASP A 80 -6.37 15.30 3.16
CA ASP A 80 -6.58 13.88 2.85
C ASP A 80 -6.80 13.66 1.34
N MET A 81 -7.61 14.49 0.69
CA MET A 81 -7.81 14.43 -0.77
C MET A 81 -6.53 14.79 -1.53
N LEU A 82 -5.77 15.76 -1.04
CA LEU A 82 -4.47 16.13 -1.62
C LEU A 82 -3.50 14.95 -1.59
N TYR A 83 -3.34 14.30 -0.43
CA TYR A 83 -2.44 13.16 -0.27
C TYR A 83 -2.88 11.95 -1.08
N GLN A 84 -4.18 11.70 -1.19
CA GLN A 84 -4.73 10.66 -2.06
C GLN A 84 -4.39 10.89 -3.53
N GLU A 85 -4.60 12.11 -4.03
CA GLU A 85 -4.29 12.42 -5.43
C GLU A 85 -2.77 12.43 -5.69
N TYR A 86 -1.96 12.88 -4.75
CA TYR A 86 -0.50 12.78 -4.87
C TYR A 86 -0.05 11.32 -4.94
N ALA A 87 -0.59 10.46 -4.09
CA ALA A 87 -0.27 9.04 -4.11
C ALA A 87 -0.72 8.37 -5.40
N LYS A 88 -1.94 8.66 -5.86
CA LYS A 88 -2.45 8.15 -7.13
C LYS A 88 -1.59 8.60 -8.31
N ASN A 89 -1.22 9.89 -8.38
CA ASN A 89 -0.33 10.39 -9.44
C ASN A 89 1.06 9.77 -9.37
N ALA A 90 1.61 9.59 -8.17
CA ALA A 90 2.92 8.97 -7.96
C ALA A 90 2.96 7.46 -8.31
N THR A 91 1.80 6.82 -8.48
CA THR A 91 1.70 5.42 -8.92
C THR A 91 1.25 5.25 -10.37
N LEU A 92 0.99 6.36 -11.09
CA LEU A 92 0.74 6.29 -12.52
C LEU A 92 1.99 5.73 -13.24
N ASN A 93 1.76 5.01 -14.33
CA ASN A 93 2.80 4.30 -15.10
C ASN A 93 3.53 3.23 -14.26
N GLU A 94 4.86 3.33 -14.11
CA GLU A 94 5.69 2.41 -13.31
C GLU A 94 5.75 2.79 -11.83
N GLY A 95 5.25 3.97 -11.44
CA GLY A 95 5.25 4.44 -10.06
C GLY A 95 6.64 4.46 -9.41
N ILE A 96 6.71 4.08 -8.13
CA ILE A 96 7.97 3.86 -7.40
C ILE A 96 8.45 2.41 -7.50
N GLY A 97 7.72 1.55 -8.23
CA GLY A 97 8.07 0.17 -8.53
C GLY A 97 7.65 -0.84 -7.46
N ILE A 98 6.95 -0.44 -6.39
CA ILE A 98 6.52 -1.36 -5.33
C ILE A 98 5.44 -2.31 -5.87
N ALA A 99 4.51 -1.81 -6.70
CA ALA A 99 3.50 -2.66 -7.31
C ALA A 99 4.12 -3.79 -8.14
N LYS A 100 5.20 -3.48 -8.88
CA LYS A 100 5.92 -4.46 -9.69
C LYS A 100 6.59 -5.53 -8.84
N VAL A 101 7.27 -5.14 -7.77
CA VAL A 101 7.89 -6.09 -6.83
C VAL A 101 6.83 -6.99 -6.19
N LEU A 102 5.69 -6.44 -5.79
CA LEU A 102 4.59 -7.20 -5.21
C LEU A 102 3.97 -8.17 -6.22
N TYR A 103 3.73 -7.71 -7.46
CA TYR A 103 3.24 -8.52 -8.56
C TYR A 103 4.18 -9.69 -8.87
N GLU A 104 5.48 -9.44 -9.00
CA GLU A 104 6.48 -10.47 -9.25
C GLU A 104 6.58 -11.47 -8.09
N ALA A 105 6.48 -11.00 -6.84
CA ALA A 105 6.47 -11.87 -5.66
C ALA A 105 5.22 -12.76 -5.63
N MET A 106 4.06 -12.25 -6.06
CA MET A 106 2.83 -13.04 -6.15
C MET A 106 2.90 -14.07 -7.27
N LYS A 107 3.45 -13.73 -8.45
CA LYS A 107 3.64 -14.70 -9.55
C LYS A 107 4.68 -15.76 -9.24
N ARG A 108 5.76 -15.41 -8.51
CA ARG A 108 6.79 -16.38 -8.12
C ARG A 108 6.31 -17.39 -7.10
N ASN A 109 5.32 -17.03 -6.28
CA ASN A 109 4.75 -17.88 -5.23
C ASN A 109 3.38 -18.47 -5.58
N ALA A 110 2.89 -18.26 -6.81
CA ALA A 110 1.67 -18.85 -7.34
C ALA A 110 1.88 -20.30 -7.80
#